data_AF-A0A015IS87-F1
#
_entry.id   AF-A0A015IS87-F1
#
_cell.length_a   1.000
_cell.length_b   1.000
_cell.length_c   1.000
_cell.angle_alpha   90.00
_cell.angle_beta   90.00
_cell.angle_gamma   90.00
#
_symmetry.space_group_name_H-M   'P 1'
#
loop_
_entity.id
_entity.type
_entity.pdbx_description
1 polymer ?
#
loop_
_entity_poly.entity_id
_entity_poly.type
_entity_poly.pdbx_seq_one_letter_code
_entity_poly.pdbx_strand_id
1 'polypeptide(L)' 'MKVGSGQKAFYPETEKKLYNWIIEQRMQGLAMTYTTAKFTMFDILEEPEMIALYGNSTEKFKASFRWLTLFMKRYKLSLR' A
#
# COMPACT_ATOMS: atom_id res chain seq x y z
N MET A 1 1.05 -16.59 -24.98
CA MET A 1 1.30 -15.32 -24.24
C MET A 1 0.09 -15.02 -23.35
N LYS A 2 0.18 -15.19 -22.02
CA LYS A 2 -0.86 -14.73 -21.09
C LYS A 2 -0.54 -13.31 -20.66
N VAL A 3 -1.05 -12.31 -21.38
CA VAL A 3 -0.99 -10.91 -20.96
C VAL A 3 -2.07 -10.70 -19.90
N GLY A 4 -1.73 -11.01 -18.64
CA GLY A 4 -2.51 -10.54 -17.50
C GLY A 4 -2.21 -9.05 -17.31
N SER A 5 -2.97 -8.16 -17.93
CA SER A 5 -2.80 -6.71 -17.88
C SER A 5 -3.27 -6.10 -16.54
N GLY A 6 -2.88 -6.70 -15.41
CA GLY A 6 -3.06 -6.08 -14.11
C GLY A 6 -2.21 -4.82 -14.02
N GLN A 7 -2.82 -3.67 -13.71
CA GLN A 7 -2.07 -2.44 -13.51
C GLN A 7 -1.04 -2.64 -12.39
N LYS A 8 0.23 -2.67 -12.78
CA LYS A 8 1.37 -2.94 -11.89
C LYS A 8 1.43 -1.88 -10.80
N ALA A 9 1.69 -2.31 -9.56
CA ALA A 9 1.92 -1.39 -8.45
C ALA A 9 3.17 -0.55 -8.74
N PHE A 10 3.13 0.73 -8.38
CA PHE A 10 4.29 1.61 -8.47
C PHE A 10 5.35 1.25 -7.41
N TYR A 11 4.90 0.81 -6.23
CA TYR A 11 5.73 0.41 -5.11
C TYR A 11 5.26 -0.98 -4.60
N PRO A 12 5.59 -2.07 -5.31
CA PRO A 12 5.07 -3.40 -4.98
C PRO A 12 5.49 -3.88 -3.58
N GLU A 13 6.73 -3.61 -3.18
CA GLU A 13 7.31 -4.04 -1.92
C GLU A 13 6.67 -3.30 -0.73
N THR A 14 6.44 -1.98 -0.86
CA THR A 14 5.73 -1.23 0.19
C THR A 14 4.25 -1.62 0.27
N GLU A 15 3.58 -1.84 -0.86
CA GLU A 15 2.18 -2.29 -0.87
C GLU A 15 2.05 -3.67 -0.18
N LYS A 16 3.05 -4.54 -0.33
CA LYS A 16 3.07 -5.84 0.36
C LYS A 16 3.23 -5.68 1.88
N LYS A 17 4.16 -4.81 2.34
CA LYS A 17 4.30 -4.50 3.78
C LYS A 17 3.00 -3.91 4.34
N LEU A 18 2.40 -2.96 3.63
CA LEU A 18 1.13 -2.35 4.02
C LEU A 18 0.00 -3.38 4.11
N TYR A 19 -0.08 -4.30 3.15
CA TYR A 19 -1.06 -5.38 3.17
C TYR A 19 -0.90 -6.27 4.41
N ASN A 20 0.31 -6.74 4.70
CA ASN A 20 0.58 -7.58 5.88
C ASN A 20 0.17 -6.86 7.16
N TRP A 21 0.57 -5.59 7.29
CA TRP A 21 0.20 -4.77 8.43
C TRP A 21 -1.33 -4.63 8.56
N ILE A 22 -2.06 -4.37 7.48
CA ILE A 22 -3.54 -4.31 7.48
C ILE A 22 -4.17 -5.62 7.96
N ILE A 23 -3.63 -6.78 7.57
CA ILE A 23 -4.13 -8.08 8.01
C ILE A 23 -3.90 -8.26 9.51
N GLU A 24 -2.72 -7.93 10.02
CA GLU A 24 -2.42 -7.98 11.45
C GLU A 24 -3.38 -7.11 12.28
N GLN A 25 -3.62 -5.87 11.83
CA GLN A 25 -4.59 -4.98 12.50
C GLN A 25 -6.00 -5.56 12.50
N ARG A 26 -6.44 -6.18 11.40
CA ARG A 26 -7.76 -6.82 11.32
C ARG A 26 -7.89 -8.03 12.22
N MET A 27 -6.82 -8.81 12.39
CA MET A 27 -6.81 -9.93 13.34
C MET A 27 -6.97 -9.45 14.78
N GLN A 28 -6.52 -8.23 15.08
CA GLN A 28 -6.72 -7.57 16.37
C GLN A 28 -8.10 -6.89 16.50
N GLY A 29 -8.97 -7.01 15.49
CA GLY A 29 -10.30 -6.39 15.49
C GLY A 29 -10.30 -4.88 15.25
N LEU A 30 -9.17 -4.31 14.82
CA LEU A 30 -9.06 -2.87 14.56
C LEU A 30 -9.65 -2.52 13.19
N ALA A 31 -10.48 -1.48 13.17
CA ALA A 31 -11.08 -0.96 11.95
C ALA A 31 -10.03 -0.20 11.14
N MET A 32 -9.94 -0.53 9.86
CA MET A 32 -8.98 0.10 8.95
C MET A 32 -9.66 1.19 8.14
N THR A 33 -9.24 2.43 8.35
CA THR A 33 -9.71 3.57 7.54
C THR A 33 -8.75 3.86 6.38
N TYR A 34 -9.25 4.62 5.40
CA TYR A 34 -8.42 5.16 4.32
C TYR A 34 -7.23 5.97 4.85
N THR A 35 -7.50 6.84 5.82
CA THR A 35 -6.51 7.73 6.41
C THR A 35 -5.39 6.94 7.07
N THR A 36 -5.74 5.89 7.82
CA THR A 36 -4.76 5.01 8.46
C THR A 36 -3.88 4.32 7.41
N ALA A 37 -4.48 3.70 6.38
CA ALA A 37 -3.73 3.04 5.32
C ALA A 37 -2.79 4.01 4.56
N LYS A 38 -3.21 5.27 4.40
CA LYS A 38 -2.40 6.32 3.78
C LYS A 38 -1.20 6.69 4.64
N PHE A 39 -1.40 6.95 5.94
CA PHE A 39 -0.29 7.29 6.84
C PHE A 39 0.71 6.15 6.94
N THR A 40 0.25 4.92 7.16
CA THR A 40 1.13 3.75 7.22
C THR A 40 1.91 3.54 5.93
N MET A 41 1.34 3.86 4.76
CA MET A 41 2.08 3.80 3.50
C MET A 41 3.24 4.80 3.44
N PHE A 42 3.07 6.02 3.99
CA PHE A 42 4.15 6.99 4.09
C PHE A 42 5.21 6.53 5.09
N ASP A 43 4.80 6.05 6.27
CA ASP A 43 5.72 5.51 7.28
C ASP A 43 6.59 4.40 6.69
N ILE A 44 5.99 3.48 5.92
CA ILE A 44 6.71 2.41 5.22
C ILE A 44 7.68 2.97 4.16
N LEU A 45 7.28 4.01 3.42
CA LEU A 45 8.14 4.63 2.40
C LEU A 45 9.35 5.34 3.01
N GLU A 46 9.27 5.78 4.25
CA GLU A 46 10.36 6.40 5.00
C GLU A 46 11.32 5.37 5.64
N GLU A 47 10.98 4.09 5.62
CA GLU A 47 11.89 3.04 6.10
C GLU A 47 13.19 3.04 5.27
N PRO A 48 14.37 2.87 5.89
CA PRO A 48 15.66 2.89 5.19
C PRO A 48 15.75 1.90 4.02
N GLU A 49 15.11 0.73 4.15
CA GLU A 49 15.01 -0.28 3.10
C GLU A 49 14.27 0.24 1.86
N MET A 50 13.18 1.00 2.07
CA MET A 50 12.34 1.52 1.00
C MET A 50 12.97 2.76 0.36
N ILE A 51 13.64 3.60 1.17
CA ILE A 51 14.46 4.69 0.65
C ILE A 51 15.60 4.14 -0.22
N ALA A 52 16.24 3.04 0.17
CA ALA A 52 17.30 2.42 -0.64
C ALA A 52 16.76 1.89 -1.99
N LEU A 53 15.53 1.38 -2.02
CA LEU A 53 14.91 0.84 -3.24
C LEU A 53 14.33 1.91 -4.16
N TYR A 54 13.72 2.96 -3.60
CA TYR A 54 12.91 3.91 -4.36
C TYR A 54 13.34 5.39 -4.21
N GLY A 55 14.39 5.66 -3.44
CA GLY A 55 14.80 7.01 -3.06
C GLY A 55 13.76 7.72 -2.18
N ASN A 56 13.85 9.05 -2.10
CA ASN A 56 12.88 9.87 -1.37
C ASN A 56 11.53 9.95 -2.12
N SER A 57 10.78 8.86 -2.11
CA SER A 57 9.53 8.71 -2.88
C SER A 57 8.33 9.41 -2.23
N THR A 58 8.43 9.83 -0.98
CA THR A 58 7.35 10.52 -0.24
C THR A 58 6.95 11.84 -0.91
N GLU A 59 7.90 12.59 -1.49
CA GLU A 59 7.63 13.83 -2.21
C GLU A 59 6.79 13.63 -3.47
N LYS A 60 6.92 12.45 -4.12
CA LYS A 60 6.25 12.14 -5.39
C LYS A 60 4.96 11.36 -5.19
N PHE A 61 4.88 10.57 -4.13
CA PHE A 61 3.76 9.69 -3.86
C PHE A 61 2.60 10.47 -3.22
N LYS A 62 1.50 10.62 -3.96
CA LYS A 62 0.34 11.40 -3.49
C LYS A 62 -0.66 10.61 -2.64
N ALA A 63 -0.49 9.28 -2.53
CA ALA A 63 -1.47 8.36 -1.95
C ALA A 63 -2.91 8.70 -2.38
N SER A 64 -3.13 8.79 -3.70
CA SER A 64 -4.42 9.21 -4.26
C SER A 64 -5.51 8.17 -4.01
N PHE A 65 -6.78 8.59 -4.04
CA PHE A 65 -7.91 7.67 -3.97
C PHE A 65 -7.87 6.61 -5.09
N ARG A 66 -7.41 6.98 -6.28
CA ARG A 66 -7.19 6.03 -7.38
C ARG A 66 -6.12 4.99 -7.05
N TRP A 67 -5.01 5.39 -6.43
CA TRP A 67 -4.00 4.42 -5.99
C TRP A 67 -4.58 3.48 -4.93
N LEU A 68 -5.29 4.00 -3.92
CA LEU A 68 -5.88 3.20 -2.85
C LEU A 68 -6.88 2.17 -3.40
N THR A 69 -7.82 2.61 -4.24
CA THR A 69 -8.83 1.71 -4.83
C THR A 69 -8.19 0.58 -5.64
N LEU A 70 -7.12 0.89 -6.38
CA LEU A 70 -6.35 -0.12 -7.10
C LEU A 70 -5.58 -1.04 -6.16
N PHE A 71 -4.96 -0.52 -5.10
CA PHE A 71 -4.29 -1.29 -4.06
C PHE A 71 -5.26 -2.29 -3.42
N MET A 72 -6.42 -1.81 -2.97
CA MET A 72 -7.46 -2.66 -2.40
C MET A 72 -7.92 -3.75 -3.38
N LYS A 73 -8.11 -3.39 -4.65
CA LYS A 73 -8.48 -4.35 -5.70
C LYS A 73 -7.40 -5.41 -5.91
N ARG A 74 -6.12 -5.03 -5.93
CA ARG A 74 -4.99 -5.96 -6.08
C ARG A 74 -4.93 -6.98 -4.95
N TYR A 75 -5.13 -6.54 -3.71
CA TYR A 75 -5.04 -7.37 -2.52
C TYR A 75 -6.40 -7.94 -2.05
N LYS A 76 -7.47 -7.74 -2.82
CA LYS A 76 -8.84 -8.16 -2.50
C LYS A 76 -9.30 -7.69 -1.11
N LEU A 77 -8.90 -6.48 -0.72
CA LEU A 77 -9.30 -5.85 0.54
C LEU A 77 -10.64 -5.15 0.37
N SER A 78 -11.55 -5.36 1.31
CA SER A 78 -12.72 -4.51 1.54
C SER A 78 -12.44 -3.65 2.78
N LEU A 79 -12.54 -2.32 2.70
CA LEU A 79 -12.61 -1.50 3.92
C LEU A 79 -13.97 -1.81 4.55
N ARG A 80 -13.96 -2.16 5.83
CA ARG A 80 -15.16 -2.43 6.63
C ARG A 80 -15.33 -1.28 7.60
#